data_AF-A0A352V3M1-F1
#
_entry.id   AF-A0A352V3M1-F1
#
_cell.length_a   1.000
_cell.length_b   1.000
_cell.length_c   1.000
_cell.angle_alpha   90.00
_cell.angle_beta   90.00
_cell.angle_gamma   90.00
#
_symmetry.space_group_name_H-M   'P 1'
#
loop_
_entity.id
_entity.type
_entity.pdbx_description
1 polymer ?
#
loop_
_entity_poly.entity_id
_entity_poly.type
_entity_poly.pdbx_seq_one_letter_code
_entity_poly.pdbx_strand_id
1 'polypeptide(L)' 'MGRRATFTEAQITRAMKAARRIDPGAVVEVTREGVIRILPASAETAIQKTPSQDPVEMWFNDQD' A
#
# COMPACT_ATOMS: atom_id res chain seq x y z
N MET A 1 -22.83 7.27 5.85
CA MET A 1 -21.96 7.11 7.04
C MET A 1 -20.88 6.06 6.71
N GLY A 2 -19.66 6.48 6.39
CA GLY A 2 -18.58 5.56 6.05
C GLY A 2 -18.04 4.88 7.31
N ARG A 3 -18.23 3.56 7.44
CA ARG A 3 -17.74 2.77 8.57
C ARG A 3 -16.22 2.65 8.44
N ARG A 4 -15.47 3.40 9.25
CA ARG A 4 -14.03 3.24 9.35
C ARG A 4 -13.72 1.89 9.99
N ALA A 5 -12.84 1.11 9.37
CA ALA A 5 -12.34 -0.09 10.00
C ALA A 5 -11.45 0.28 11.19
N THR A 6 -11.67 -0.39 12.32
CA THR A 6 -10.87 -0.22 13.53
C THR A 6 -10.01 -1.45 13.71
N PHE A 7 -8.71 -1.26 13.88
CA PHE A 7 -7.78 -2.34 14.16
C PHE A 7 -7.32 -2.27 15.60
N THR A 8 -7.26 -3.43 16.24
CA THR A 8 -6.68 -3.57 17.57
C THR A 8 -5.16 -3.59 17.48
N GLU A 9 -4.50 -3.18 18.56
CA GLU A 9 -3.04 -3.25 18.67
C GLU A 9 -2.53 -4.67 18.36
N ALA A 10 -3.15 -5.70 18.94
CA ALA A 10 -2.77 -7.09 18.72
C ALA A 10 -2.82 -7.52 17.24
N GLN A 11 -3.77 -7.01 16.45
CA GLN A 11 -3.86 -7.27 15.01
C GLN A 11 -2.71 -6.62 14.26
N ILE A 12 -2.38 -5.37 14.57
CA ILE A 12 -1.26 -4.65 13.97
C ILE A 12 0.07 -5.29 14.36
N THR A 13 0.27 -5.64 15.63
CA THR A 13 1.48 -6.32 16.10
C THR A 13 1.69 -7.66 15.38
N ARG A 14 0.61 -8.42 15.16
CA ARG A 14 0.68 -9.69 14.41
C ARG A 14 1.09 -9.46 12.95
N ALA A 15 0.50 -8.47 12.29
CA ALA A 15 0.84 -8.11 10.91
C ALA A 15 2.31 -7.66 10.80
N MET A 16 2.77 -6.80 11.71
CA MET A 16 4.16 -6.35 11.78
C MET A 16 5.14 -7.51 12.00
N LYS A 17 4.79 -8.45 12.89
CA LYS A 17 5.62 -9.65 13.13
C LYS A 17 5.68 -10.55 11.90
N ALA A 18 4.59 -10.68 11.15
CA ALA A 18 4.56 -11.43 9.91
C ALA A 18 5.41 -10.75 8.83
N ALA A 19 5.27 -9.43 8.67
CA ALA A 19 6.03 -8.64 7.71
C ALA A 19 7.55 -8.78 7.94
N ARG A 20 8.02 -8.55 9.17
CA ARG A 20 9.44 -8.65 9.53
C ARG A 20 10.05 -10.03 9.35
N ARG A 21 9.26 -11.10 9.42
CA ARG A 21 9.75 -12.47 9.18
C ARG A 21 10.04 -12.72 7.70
N ILE A 22 9.32 -12.05 6.82
CA ILE A 22 9.43 -12.20 5.36
C ILE A 22 10.55 -11.30 4.87
N ASP A 23 10.51 -10.02 5.23
CA ASP A 23 11.52 -9.01 4.88
C ASP A 23 11.58 -7.96 6.01
N PRO A 24 12.75 -7.73 6.62
CA PRO A 24 12.93 -6.67 7.61
C PRO A 24 12.53 -5.26 7.13
N GLY A 25 12.60 -5.01 5.82
CA GLY A 25 12.20 -3.75 5.18
C GLY A 25 10.76 -3.72 4.69
N ALA A 26 9.95 -4.76 4.94
CA ALA A 26 8.57 -4.81 4.48
C ALA A 26 7.71 -3.69 5.09
N VAL A 27 6.82 -3.15 4.27
CA VAL A 27 5.88 -2.08 4.62
C VAL A 27 4.50 -2.67 4.85
N VAL A 28 3.82 -2.20 5.90
CA VAL A 28 2.45 -2.61 6.23
C VAL A 28 1.50 -1.47 5.90
N GLU A 29 0.68 -1.66 4.87
CA GLU A 29 -0.39 -0.73 4.49
C GLU A 29 -1.67 -1.09 5.23
N VAL A 30 -2.30 -0.09 5.85
CA VAL A 30 -3.59 -0.24 6.55
C VAL A 30 -4.60 0.67 5.88
N THR A 31 -5.57 0.08 5.17
CA THR A 31 -6.55 0.85 4.41
C THR A 31 -7.79 1.17 5.24
N ARG A 32 -8.50 2.23 4.83
CA ARG A 32 -9.74 2.67 5.48
C ARG A 32 -10.89 1.67 5.27
N GLU A 33 -10.81 0.84 4.23
CA GLU A 33 -11.75 -0.25 3.98
C GLU A 33 -11.57 -1.45 4.93
N GLY A 34 -10.50 -1.47 5.73
CA GLY A 34 -10.26 -2.54 6.69
C GLY A 34 -9.37 -3.66 6.20
N VAL A 35 -8.51 -3.37 5.23
CA VAL A 35 -7.54 -4.33 4.70
C VAL A 35 -6.14 -3.99 5.21
N ILE A 36 -5.40 -5.02 5.66
CA ILE A 36 -3.97 -4.92 5.96
C ILE A 36 -3.21 -5.64 4.85
N ARG A 37 -2.29 -4.93 4.18
CA ARG A 37 -1.41 -5.49 3.14
C ARG A 37 0.04 -5.42 3.59
N ILE A 38 0.81 -6.47 3.28
CA ILE A 38 2.25 -6.53 3.52
C ILE A 38 2.93 -6.47 2.17
N LEU A 39 3.81 -5.49 2.01
CA LEU A 39 4.45 -5.15 0.76
C LEU A 39 5.97 -5.22 0.96
N PRO A 40 6.74 -5.73 -0.01
CA PRO A 40 8.20 -5.74 0.10
C PRO A 40 8.76 -4.32 0.08
N ALA A 41 9.95 -4.10 0.65
CA ALA A 41 10.56 -2.76 0.72
C ALA A 41 10.65 -2.06 -0.66
N SER A 42 10.93 -2.82 -1.72
CA SER A 42 11.00 -2.29 -3.09
C SER A 42 9.65 -1.90 -3.68
N ALA A 43 8.53 -2.32 -3.08
CA ALA A 43 7.20 -1.96 -3.53
C ALA A 43 6.79 -0.54 -3.09
N GLU A 44 7.50 0.11 -2.17
CA GLU A 44 7.31 1.56 -1.92
C GLU A 44 7.54 2.37 -3.20
N THR A 45 8.52 1.98 -4.02
CA THR A 45 8.76 2.61 -5.33
C THR A 45 7.65 2.32 -6.35
N ALA A 46 6.84 1.29 -6.14
CA ALA A 46 5.71 0.94 -7.00
C ALA A 46 4.37 1.56 -6.55
N ILE A 47 4.20 1.82 -5.24
CA ILE A 47 2.95 2.34 -4.67
C ILE A 47 2.98 3.86 -4.52
N GLN A 48 4.17 4.46 -4.35
CA GLN A 48 4.35 5.92 -4.44
C GLN A 48 4.48 6.41 -5.89
N LYS A 49 4.52 5.52 -6.89
CA LYS A 49 4.22 5.90 -8.27
C LYS A 49 2.72 6.21 -8.34
N THR A 50 2.42 7.49 -8.21
CA THR A 50 1.22 8.17 -8.70
C THR A 50 0.76 7.64 -10.07
N PRO A 51 -0.49 7.92 -10.52
CA PRO A 51 -1.10 7.39 -11.77
C PRO A 51 -0.36 7.72 -13.08
N SER A 52 0.81 8.33 -13.00
CA SER A 52 1.62 8.90 -14.07
C SER A 52 2.31 7.88 -14.97
N GLN A 53 2.05 6.58 -14.82
CA GLN A 53 2.55 5.54 -15.73
C GLN A 53 1.42 4.73 -16.39
N ASP A 54 0.21 5.29 -16.47
CA ASP A 54 -0.78 4.78 -17.42
C ASP A 54 -0.38 5.21 -18.84
N PRO A 55 -0.07 4.28 -19.77
CA PRO A 55 0.24 4.63 -21.16
C PRO A 55 -0.88 5.44 -21.84
N VAL A 56 -2.11 5.37 -21.33
CA VAL A 56 -3.24 6.16 -21.83
C VAL A 56 -3.10 7.64 -21.45
N GLU A 57 -2.69 7.97 -20.21
CA GLU A 57 -2.53 9.38 -19.81
C GLU A 57 -1.35 10.06 -20.53
N MET A 58 -0.27 9.33 -20.81
CA MET A 58 0.85 9.86 -21.61
C MET A 58 0.42 10.22 -23.04
N TRP A 59 -0.50 9.44 -23.63
CA TRP A 59 -0.98 9.67 -24.99
C TRP A 59 -1.83 10.94 -25.14
N PHE A 60 -2.53 11.36 -24.08
CA PHE A 60 -3.30 12.62 -24.08
C PHE A 60 -2.43 13.87 -23.89
N ASN A 61 -1.27 13.77 -23.23
CA ASN A 61 -0.37 14.92 -22.99
C ASN A 61 0.56 15.23 -24.18
N ASP A 62 0.79 14.30 -25.11
CA ASP A 62 1.62 14.50 -26.31
C ASP A 62 0.87 15.14 -27.49
N GLN A 63 -0.39 15.55 -27.30
CA GLN A 63 -1.26 16.10 -28.34
C GLN A 63 -1.56 17.61 -28.19
N ASP A 64 -0.89 18.31 -27.27
CA ASP A 64 -0.96 19.78 -27.12
C ASP A 64 0.30 20.47 -27.67
#